data_AF-A0A644ZCU4-F1
#
_entry.id   AF-A0A644ZCU4-F1
#
_cell.length_a   1.000
_cell.length_b   1.000
_cell.length_c   1.000
_cell.angle_alpha   90.00
_cell.angle_beta   90.00
_cell.angle_gamma   90.00
#
_symmetry.space_group_name_H-M   'P 1'
#
loop_
_entity.id
_entity.type
_entity.pdbx_description
1 polymer ?
#
loop_
_entity_poly.entity_id
_entity_poly.type
_entity_poly.pdbx_seq_one_letter_code
_entity_poly.pdbx_strand_id
1 'polypeptide(L)'
;MSKGSTLKCSTKTNLLNNSSTIDTNIYKYKREVNEILQYLNSKLGTRYKENNKITIMLINNKLEEGYSVDDFKIVVDKKLKTWKDTEFEQYLNPKTLFGDKFEIYLNQNIIKQDKKNKSYENYREPKKLRFNNFKGRDYDYDILEKKLLGWA
;
A
#
# COMPACT_ATOMS: atom_id res chain seq x y z
N MET A 1 -41.11 -6.87 23.13
CA MET A 1 -39.94 -7.46 22.44
C MET A 1 -38.90 -6.37 22.21
N SER A 2 -37.83 -6.33 22.99
CA SER A 2 -36.68 -5.44 22.78
C SER A 2 -35.55 -6.23 22.11
N LYS A 3 -35.12 -5.79 20.93
CA LYS A 3 -34.01 -6.35 20.16
C LYS A 3 -32.74 -5.57 20.48
N GLY A 4 -31.61 -6.28 20.66
CA GLY A 4 -30.28 -5.67 20.58
C GLY A 4 -29.28 -6.22 21.58
N SER A 5 -28.70 -7.38 21.31
CA SER A 5 -27.51 -7.90 22.00
C SER A 5 -26.29 -7.06 21.65
N THR A 6 -25.70 -6.38 22.63
CA THR A 6 -24.39 -5.74 22.49
C THR A 6 -23.29 -6.75 22.85
N LEU A 7 -22.66 -7.31 21.82
CA LEU A 7 -21.41 -8.06 21.99
C LEU A 7 -20.29 -7.06 22.27
N LYS A 8 -19.91 -6.92 23.54
CA LYS A 8 -18.67 -6.24 23.94
C LYS A 8 -17.48 -7.07 23.44
N CYS A 9 -16.79 -6.63 22.40
CA CYS A 9 -15.51 -7.21 22.03
C CYS A 9 -14.48 -6.85 23.12
N SER A 10 -14.08 -7.84 23.90
CA SER A 10 -12.99 -7.72 24.86
C SER A 10 -11.67 -7.89 24.10
N THR A 11 -11.00 -6.77 23.79
CA THR A 11 -9.64 -6.84 23.24
C THR A 11 -8.70 -7.10 24.41
N LYS A 12 -8.31 -8.36 24.62
CA LYS A 12 -7.20 -8.71 25.51
C LYS A 12 -5.89 -8.26 24.86
N THR A 13 -5.45 -7.04 25.13
CA THR A 13 -4.06 -6.65 24.86
C THR A 13 -3.16 -7.21 25.96
N ASN A 14 -2.70 -8.46 25.79
CA ASN A 14 -1.55 -8.96 26.55
C ASN A 14 -0.31 -8.81 25.67
N LEU A 15 0.29 -7.62 25.68
CA LEU A 15 1.65 -7.40 25.22
C LEU A 15 2.55 -7.41 26.47
N LEU A 16 3.10 -8.59 26.78
CA LEU A 16 4.11 -8.77 27.82
C LEU A 16 5.40 -8.08 27.38
N ASN A 17 5.64 -6.90 27.96
CA ASN A 17 6.91 -6.19 27.88
C ASN A 17 7.94 -6.88 28.81
N ASN A 18 8.58 -7.95 28.32
CA ASN A 18 9.76 -8.51 28.99
C ASN A 18 10.99 -7.74 28.55
N SER A 19 11.32 -6.66 29.27
CA SER A 19 12.41 -5.74 28.89
C SER A 19 13.82 -6.32 29.02
N SER A 20 14.00 -7.52 29.58
CA SER A 20 15.31 -8.10 29.90
C SER A 20 15.88 -9.08 28.85
N THR A 21 15.06 -9.54 27.89
CA THR A 21 15.48 -10.46 26.81
C THR A 21 15.62 -9.78 25.43
N ILE A 22 15.29 -8.49 25.36
CA ILE A 22 15.26 -7.72 24.11
C ILE A 22 16.68 -7.42 23.60
N ASP A 23 17.63 -7.18 24.51
CA ASP A 23 18.95 -6.67 24.13
C ASP A 23 19.84 -7.71 23.43
N THR A 24 19.69 -8.99 23.75
CA THR A 24 20.46 -10.07 23.08
C THR A 24 19.91 -10.40 21.69
N ASN A 25 18.60 -10.25 21.48
CA ASN A 25 17.96 -10.59 20.21
C ASN A 25 18.07 -9.46 19.16
N ILE A 26 18.24 -8.20 19.59
CA ILE A 26 18.46 -7.06 18.68
C ILE A 26 19.72 -7.23 17.82
N TYR A 27 20.81 -7.78 18.37
CA TYR A 27 22.09 -7.90 17.67
C TYR A 27 22.29 -9.22 16.93
N LYS A 28 21.30 -10.13 16.94
CA LYS A 28 21.41 -11.47 16.36
C LYS A 28 21.77 -11.46 14.88
N TYR A 29 21.16 -10.55 14.10
CA TYR A 29 21.37 -10.41 12.66
C TYR A 29 21.97 -9.06 12.29
N LYS A 30 22.95 -8.59 13.08
CA LYS A 30 23.53 -7.25 12.92
C LYS A 30 24.11 -7.01 11.53
N ARG A 31 24.71 -8.04 10.91
CA ARG A 31 25.35 -7.94 9.59
C ARG A 31 24.30 -7.79 8.49
N GLU A 32 23.27 -8.61 8.54
CA GLU A 32 22.15 -8.64 7.60
C GLU A 32 21.35 -7.34 7.68
N VAL A 33 21.08 -6.85 8.89
CA VAL A 33 20.41 -5.57 9.12
C VAL A 33 21.20 -4.41 8.51
N ASN A 34 22.53 -4.38 8.71
CA ASN A 34 23.39 -3.37 8.11
C ASN A 34 23.32 -3.44 6.58
N GLU A 35 23.47 -4.64 6.00
CA GLU A 35 23.42 -4.84 4.55
C GLU A 35 22.09 -4.37 3.94
N ILE A 36 20.95 -4.73 4.56
CA ILE A 36 19.61 -4.33 4.09
C ILE A 36 19.44 -2.82 4.17
N LEU A 37 19.86 -2.20 5.28
CA LEU A 37 19.78 -0.75 5.46
C LEU A 37 20.69 0.02 4.52
N GLN A 38 21.90 -0.47 4.29
CA GLN A 38 22.84 0.12 3.34
C GLN A 38 22.25 0.09 1.93
N TYR A 39 21.65 -1.04 1.53
CA TYR A 39 20.97 -1.16 0.25
C TYR A 39 19.81 -0.16 0.11
N LEU A 40 18.94 -0.10 1.12
CA LEU A 40 17.80 0.83 1.16
C LEU A 40 18.27 2.28 1.02
N ASN A 41 19.27 2.68 1.81
CA ASN A 41 19.85 4.03 1.80
C ASN A 41 20.45 4.36 0.43
N SER A 42 21.19 3.42 -0.17
CA SER A 42 21.80 3.60 -1.49
C SER A 42 20.75 3.74 -2.60
N LYS A 43 19.62 3.01 -2.51
CA LYS A 43 18.56 3.03 -3.55
C LYS A 43 17.65 4.25 -3.44
N LEU A 44 17.31 4.65 -2.22
CA LEU A 44 16.37 5.74 -1.96
C LEU A 44 17.06 7.10 -1.77
N GLY A 45 18.39 7.13 -1.70
CA GLY A 45 19.12 8.35 -1.31
C GLY A 45 18.86 8.78 0.14
N THR A 46 18.46 7.83 0.99
CA THR A 46 18.12 8.09 2.40
C THR A 46 19.30 7.78 3.32
N ARG A 47 19.16 8.13 4.61
CA ARG A 47 20.21 8.01 5.63
C ARG A 47 19.68 7.35 6.91
N TYR A 48 18.93 6.27 6.78
CA TYR A 48 18.43 5.49 7.91
C TYR A 48 19.60 4.91 8.70
N LYS A 49 19.51 5.02 10.03
CA LYS A 49 20.56 4.58 10.95
C LYS A 49 20.33 3.12 11.36
N GLU A 50 21.42 2.38 11.44
CA GLU A 50 21.44 0.98 11.91
C GLU A 50 21.14 0.82 13.40
N ASN A 51 21.13 1.91 14.16
CA ASN A 51 20.79 1.89 15.59
C ASN A 51 19.28 2.05 15.87
N ASN A 52 18.45 2.18 14.83
CA ASN A 52 17.01 2.33 15.00
C ASN A 52 16.37 1.01 15.41
N LYS A 53 16.02 0.91 16.70
CA LYS A 53 15.41 -0.29 17.31
C LYS A 53 14.19 -0.82 16.54
N ILE A 54 13.34 0.07 16.03
CA ILE A 54 12.12 -0.33 15.31
C ILE A 54 12.48 -1.02 13.99
N THR A 55 13.43 -0.45 13.25
CA THR A 55 13.86 -1.02 11.97
C THR A 55 14.58 -2.35 12.16
N ILE A 56 15.47 -2.43 13.15
CA ILE A 56 16.17 -3.68 13.50
C ILE A 56 15.15 -4.76 13.86
N MET A 57 14.17 -4.44 14.70
CA MET A 57 13.12 -5.38 15.11
C MET A 57 12.33 -5.90 13.92
N LEU A 58 11.90 -5.03 13.00
CA LEU A 58 11.15 -5.45 11.81
C LEU A 58 11.97 -6.39 10.92
N ILE A 59 13.24 -6.09 10.69
CA ILE A 59 14.12 -6.92 9.88
C ILE A 59 14.37 -8.27 10.58
N ASN A 60 14.72 -8.26 11.86
CA ASN A 60 14.96 -9.49 12.62
C ASN A 60 13.73 -10.39 12.64
N ASN A 61 12.53 -9.84 12.86
CA ASN A 61 11.29 -10.62 12.84
C ASN A 61 11.10 -11.32 11.49
N LYS A 62 11.37 -10.62 10.38
CA LYS A 62 11.26 -11.20 9.03
C LYS A 62 12.34 -12.23 8.73
N LEU A 63 13.57 -12.05 9.23
CA LEU A 63 14.61 -13.07 9.14
C LEU A 63 14.24 -14.32 9.97
N GLU A 64 13.60 -14.16 11.13
CA GLU A 64 13.09 -15.27 11.95
C GLU A 64 11.90 -16.00 11.32
N GLU A 65 11.08 -15.29 10.54
CA GLU A 65 10.03 -15.89 9.70
C GLU A 65 10.60 -16.71 8.52
N GLY A 66 11.91 -16.62 8.25
CA GLY A 66 12.60 -17.41 7.22
C GLY A 66 12.84 -16.67 5.89
N TYR A 67 12.60 -15.36 5.84
CA TYR A 67 12.92 -14.56 4.66
C TYR A 67 14.43 -14.30 4.55
N SER A 68 14.93 -14.20 3.33
CA SER A 68 16.34 -13.95 3.03
C SER A 68 16.63 -12.46 2.88
N VAL A 69 17.90 -12.06 3.00
CA VAL A 69 18.35 -10.67 2.72
C VAL A 69 17.98 -10.23 1.29
N ASP A 70 17.97 -11.15 0.33
CA ASP A 70 17.63 -10.85 -1.06
C ASP A 70 16.15 -10.49 -1.22
N ASP A 71 15.26 -11.12 -0.44
CA ASP A 71 13.82 -10.80 -0.44
C ASP A 71 13.57 -9.34 -0.03
N PHE A 72 14.33 -8.82 0.93
CA PHE A 72 14.25 -7.39 1.30
C PHE A 72 14.66 -6.49 0.13
N LYS A 73 15.74 -6.83 -0.57
CA LYS A 73 16.21 -6.07 -1.75
C LYS A 73 15.15 -6.07 -2.84
N ILE A 74 14.52 -7.23 -3.10
CA ILE A 74 13.43 -7.38 -4.07
C ILE A 74 12.24 -6.48 -3.70
N VAL A 75 11.82 -6.47 -2.43
CA VAL A 75 10.72 -5.61 -1.96
C VAL A 75 11.05 -4.13 -2.18
N VAL A 76 12.28 -3.70 -1.84
CA VAL A 76 12.74 -2.33 -2.06
C VAL A 76 12.67 -1.97 -3.54
N ASP A 77 13.20 -2.82 -4.43
CA ASP A 77 13.21 -2.54 -5.88
C ASP A 77 11.80 -2.52 -6.47
N LYS A 78 10.93 -3.46 -6.08
CA LYS A 78 9.52 -3.50 -6.52
C LYS A 78 8.78 -2.23 -6.13
N LYS A 79 8.93 -1.78 -4.89
CA LYS A 79 8.23 -0.60 -4.36
C LYS A 79 8.82 0.68 -4.89
N LEU A 80 10.13 0.80 -4.96
CA LEU A 80 10.79 1.94 -5.58
C LEU A 80 10.29 2.10 -7.02
N LYS A 81 10.27 1.03 -7.82
CA LYS A 81 9.78 1.10 -9.21
C LYS A 81 8.30 1.51 -9.33
N THR A 82 7.46 1.13 -8.37
CA THR A 82 6.01 1.37 -8.43
C THR A 82 5.62 2.73 -7.85
N TRP A 83 6.31 3.19 -6.81
CA TRP A 83 5.96 4.38 -6.05
C TRP A 83 6.80 5.60 -6.37
N LYS A 84 7.97 5.42 -7.00
CA LYS A 84 8.77 6.54 -7.50
C LYS A 84 7.95 7.39 -8.47
N ASP A 85 8.10 8.70 -8.36
CA ASP A 85 7.38 9.70 -9.17
C ASP A 85 5.85 9.68 -8.94
N THR A 86 5.40 9.15 -7.80
CA THR A 86 3.99 9.16 -7.37
C THR A 86 3.87 9.71 -5.95
N GLU A 87 2.64 10.06 -5.53
CA GLU A 87 2.36 10.47 -4.15
C GLU A 87 2.75 9.41 -3.10
N PHE A 88 2.90 8.14 -3.51
CA PHE A 88 3.26 7.05 -2.62
C PHE A 88 4.75 6.99 -2.29
N GLU A 89 5.60 7.78 -2.96
CA GLU A 89 7.05 7.80 -2.71
C GLU A 89 7.40 8.12 -1.26
N GLN A 90 6.60 8.99 -0.60
CA GLN A 90 6.74 9.35 0.82
C GLN A 90 6.65 8.14 1.77
N TYR A 91 6.10 7.02 1.32
CA TYR A 91 5.96 5.80 2.10
C TYR A 91 7.10 4.79 1.89
N LEU A 92 8.13 5.12 1.11
CA LEU A 92 9.35 4.30 0.94
C LEU A 92 10.23 4.40 2.19
N ASN A 93 9.80 3.78 3.29
CA ASN A 93 10.54 3.73 4.56
C ASN A 93 10.54 2.30 5.15
N PRO A 94 11.47 1.96 6.06
CA PRO A 94 11.58 0.62 6.61
C PRO A 94 10.29 0.11 7.29
N LYS A 95 9.56 1.00 7.99
CA LYS A 95 8.34 0.63 8.71
C LYS A 95 7.25 0.17 7.75
N THR A 96 7.08 0.88 6.64
CA THR A 96 6.10 0.52 5.61
C THR A 96 6.55 -0.70 4.83
N LEU A 97 7.82 -0.75 4.41
CA LEU A 97 8.33 -1.80 3.53
C LEU A 97 8.46 -3.16 4.23
N PHE A 98 8.86 -3.17 5.50
CA PHE A 98 9.15 -4.39 6.27
C PHE A 98 8.11 -4.71 7.34
N GLY A 99 6.94 -4.07 7.28
CA GLY A 99 5.81 -4.35 8.16
C GLY A 99 4.98 -5.56 7.70
N ASP A 100 3.72 -5.58 8.10
CA ASP A 100 2.81 -6.73 7.92
C ASP A 100 2.56 -7.09 6.45
N LYS A 101 2.72 -6.14 5.53
CA LYS A 101 2.50 -6.34 4.09
C LYS A 101 3.73 -6.83 3.33
N PHE A 102 4.81 -7.21 4.02
CA PHE A 102 6.06 -7.64 3.42
C PHE A 102 5.89 -8.75 2.39
N GLU A 103 5.22 -9.85 2.75
CA GLU A 103 4.97 -11.00 1.86
C GLU A 103 4.16 -10.59 0.63
N ILE A 104 3.14 -9.75 0.83
CA ILE A 104 2.31 -9.20 -0.26
C ILE A 104 3.18 -8.41 -1.24
N TYR A 105 4.12 -7.62 -0.73
CA TYR A 105 5.02 -6.83 -1.57
C TYR A 105 6.03 -7.71 -2.30
N LEU A 106 6.56 -8.72 -1.64
CA LEU A 106 7.48 -9.69 -2.22
C LEU A 106 6.81 -10.46 -3.37
N ASN A 107 5.54 -10.82 -3.22
CA ASN A 107 4.77 -11.57 -4.22
C ASN A 107 4.01 -10.68 -5.22
N GLN A 108 4.13 -9.35 -5.11
CA GLN A 108 3.42 -8.44 -6.00
C GLN A 108 3.95 -8.55 -7.45
N ASN A 109 3.03 -8.74 -8.40
CA ASN A 109 3.32 -8.67 -9.82
C ASN A 109 3.48 -7.20 -10.26
N ILE A 110 4.61 -6.88 -10.92
CA ILE A 110 4.83 -5.55 -11.49
C ILE A 110 4.02 -5.46 -12.78
N ILE A 111 2.79 -5.00 -12.68
CA ILE A 111 1.99 -4.65 -13.87
C ILE A 111 2.57 -3.34 -14.39
N LYS A 112 3.25 -3.38 -15.55
CA LYS A 112 3.55 -2.16 -16.29
C LYS A 112 2.19 -1.57 -16.66
N GLN A 113 1.81 -0.48 -16.02
CA GLN A 113 0.68 0.30 -16.48
C GLN A 113 1.11 0.84 -17.84
N ASP A 114 0.76 0.13 -18.91
CA ASP A 114 0.66 0.78 -20.20
C ASP A 114 -0.25 1.98 -19.95
N LYS A 115 0.27 3.18 -20.21
CA LYS A 115 -0.53 4.39 -20.26
C LYS A 115 -1.53 4.22 -21.40
N LYS A 116 -2.53 3.35 -21.24
CA LYS A 116 -3.77 3.43 -21.99
C LYS A 116 -4.33 4.75 -21.52
N ASN A 117 -4.12 5.77 -22.36
CA ASN A 117 -4.85 7.01 -22.31
C ASN A 117 -6.29 6.61 -22.03
N LYS A 118 -6.77 6.84 -20.81
CA LYS A 118 -8.20 6.92 -20.56
C LYS A 118 -8.59 8.20 -21.28
N SER A 119 -8.75 8.10 -22.60
CA SER A 119 -9.48 9.08 -23.39
C SER A 119 -10.77 9.29 -22.63
N TYR A 120 -10.99 10.51 -22.15
CA TYR A 120 -12.25 10.92 -21.55
C TYR A 120 -13.38 10.29 -22.36
N GLU A 121 -14.16 9.41 -21.73
CA GLU A 121 -15.29 8.82 -22.44
C GLU A 121 -16.19 9.96 -22.90
N ASN A 122 -16.39 10.05 -24.22
CA ASN A 122 -17.38 10.94 -24.79
C ASN A 122 -18.73 10.63 -24.13
N TYR A 123 -19.23 11.54 -23.29
CA TYR A 123 -20.55 11.48 -22.65
C TYR A 123 -21.73 11.40 -23.65
N ARG A 124 -21.43 11.38 -24.95
CA ARG A 124 -22.37 11.38 -26.07
C ARG A 124 -23.02 10.01 -26.31
N GLU A 125 -22.44 8.92 -25.80
CA GLU A 125 -23.06 7.60 -25.97
C GLU A 125 -23.73 7.10 -24.68
N PRO A 126 -25.06 6.85 -24.70
CA PRO A 126 -25.76 6.33 -23.55
C PRO A 126 -25.27 4.91 -23.23
N LYS A 127 -24.78 4.72 -22.00
CA LYS A 127 -24.37 3.42 -21.50
C LYS A 127 -25.55 2.45 -21.57
N LYS A 128 -25.37 1.36 -22.31
CA LYS A 128 -26.39 0.31 -22.44
C LYS A 128 -26.69 -0.28 -21.06
N LEU A 129 -27.90 -0.02 -20.57
CA LEU A 129 -28.33 -0.51 -19.26
C LEU A 129 -28.43 -2.04 -19.31
N ARG A 130 -28.13 -2.69 -18.17
CA ARG A 130 -28.29 -4.15 -18.02
C ARG A 130 -29.74 -4.62 -18.06
N PHE A 131 -30.69 -3.68 -18.01
CA PHE A 131 -32.12 -3.95 -18.04
C PHE A 131 -32.66 -3.66 -19.44
N ASN A 132 -32.96 -4.73 -20.20
CA ASN A 132 -33.49 -4.62 -21.57
C ASN A 132 -34.85 -3.89 -21.65
N ASN A 133 -35.59 -3.83 -20.54
CA ASN A 133 -36.93 -3.24 -20.48
C ASN A 133 -36.94 -1.74 -20.14
N PHE A 134 -35.79 -1.10 -19.97
CA PHE A 134 -35.73 0.34 -19.72
C PHE A 134 -34.96 1.03 -20.85
N LYS A 135 -35.70 1.66 -21.77
CA LYS A 135 -35.09 2.62 -22.70
C LYS A 135 -34.78 3.88 -21.89
N GLY A 136 -33.54 4.34 -21.96
CA GLY A 136 -33.17 5.64 -21.40
C GLY A 136 -34.05 6.73 -22.00
N ARG A 137 -34.30 7.80 -21.25
CA ARG A 137 -34.94 8.98 -21.81
C ARG A 137 -33.91 9.67 -22.69
N ASP A 138 -34.16 9.71 -24.00
CA ASP A 138 -33.30 10.35 -25.00
C ASP A 138 -33.45 11.87 -24.90
N TYR A 139 -32.92 12.44 -23.82
CA TYR A 139 -32.84 13.88 -23.67
C TYR A 139 -31.76 14.42 -24.61
N ASP A 140 -32.15 15.36 -25.47
CA ASP A 140 -31.19 16.17 -26.21
C ASP A 140 -30.57 17.18 -25.23
N TYR A 141 -29.35 16.86 -24.78
CA TYR A 141 -28.61 17.67 -23.83
C TYR A 141 -28.27 19.06 -24.38
N ASP A 142 -28.10 19.21 -25.70
CA ASP A 142 -27.78 20.49 -26.32
C ASP A 142 -28.99 21.45 -26.21
N ILE A 143 -30.20 20.91 -26.35
CA ILE A 143 -31.46 21.65 -26.17
C ILE A 143 -31.67 21.99 -24.69
N LEU A 144 -31.41 21.04 -23.79
CA LEU A 144 -31.58 21.26 -22.35
C LEU A 144 -30.58 22.30 -21.82
N GLU A 145 -29.33 22.25 -22.26
CA GLU A 145 -28.28 23.19 -21.90
C GLU A 145 -28.59 24.61 -22.38
N LYS A 146 -29.01 24.77 -23.64
CA LYS A 146 -29.46 26.08 -24.16
C LYS A 146 -30.61 26.67 -23.35
N LYS A 147 -31.59 25.83 -23.00
CA LYS A 147 -32.73 26.25 -22.18
C LYS A 147 -32.33 26.63 -20.75
N LEU A 148 -31.35 25.93 -20.16
CA LEU A 148 -30.89 26.18 -18.80
C LEU A 148 -29.98 27.40 -18.70
N LEU A 149 -29.12 27.63 -19.70
CA LEU A 149 -28.21 28.77 -19.80
C LEU A 149 -28.88 30.03 -20.34
N GLY A 150 -30.15 29.96 -20.73
CA GLY A 150 -30.93 31.11 -21.21
C GLY A 150 -30.49 31.61 -22.58
N TRP A 151 -29.80 30.78 -23.37
CA TRP A 151 -29.52 31.05 -24.78
C TRP A 151 -30.72 30.58 -25.60
N ALA A 152 -31.78 31.39 -25.58
CA ALA A 152 -32.89 31.30 -26.52
C ALA A 152 -32.55 32.01 -27.83
#